data_AF-A0A434MW57-F1
#
_entry.id   AF-A0A434MW57-F1
#
_cell.length_a   1.000
_cell.length_b   1.000
_cell.length_c   1.000
_cell.angle_alpha   90.00
_cell.angle_beta   90.00
_cell.angle_gamma   90.00
#
_symmetry.space_group_name_H-M   'P 1'
#
loop_
_entity.id
_entity.type
_entity.pdbx_description
1 polymer ?
#
loop_
_entity_poly.entity_id
_entity_poly.type
_entity_poly.pdbx_seq_one_letter_code
_entity_poly.pdbx_strand_id
1 'polypeptide(L)' 'MLQAEFDQFALEYQQQHAASIRLSGETPDFFARYKIDDVAARLARSGVKPRRILDFGAGVGNSLGPMRAAFPDSEIT' A
#
# COMPACT_ATOMS: atom_id res chain seq x y z
N MET A 1 -1.14 -25.60 -16.83
CA MET A 1 -1.95 -24.54 -16.21
C MET A 1 -1.42 -23.23 -16.73
N LEU A 2 -2.23 -22.42 -17.42
CA LEU A 2 -1.79 -21.13 -17.94
C LEU A 2 -1.71 -20.17 -16.75
N GLN A 3 -0.48 -19.85 -16.31
CA GLN A 3 -0.28 -18.79 -15.33
C GLN A 3 -0.82 -17.49 -15.96
N ALA A 4 -1.70 -16.78 -15.27
CA ALA A 4 -2.24 -15.52 -15.80
C ALA A 4 -1.05 -14.57 -16.01
N GLU A 5 -1.00 -13.87 -17.15
CA GLU A 5 0.13 -12.98 -17.47
C GLU A 5 0.39 -11.95 -16.36
N PHE A 6 -0.67 -11.53 -15.64
CA PHE A 6 -0.59 -10.66 -14.48
C PHE A 6 0.26 -11.21 -13.32
N ASP A 7 0.20 -12.53 -13.07
CA ASP A 7 0.94 -13.18 -12.00
C ASP A 7 2.44 -13.25 -12.31
N GLN A 8 2.81 -13.28 -13.60
CA GLN A 8 4.21 -13.26 -14.03
C GLN A 8 4.85 -11.90 -13.72
N PHE A 9 4.14 -10.80 -13.97
CA PHE A 9 4.64 -9.45 -13.69
C PHE A 9 4.69 -9.13 -12.20
N ALA A 10 3.79 -9.69 -11.38
CA ALA A 10 3.77 -9.43 -9.93
C ALA A 10 5.05 -9.87 -9.20
N LEU A 11 5.65 -11.00 -9.62
CA LEU A 11 6.91 -11.51 -9.08
C LEU A 11 8.12 -10.64 -9.47
N GLU A 12 8.16 -10.14 -10.70
CA GLU A 12 9.23 -9.26 -11.18
C GLU A 12 9.09 -7.82 -10.67
N TYR A 13 7.87 -7.41 -10.31
CA TYR A 13 7.55 -6.06 -9.85
C TYR A 13 8.34 -5.65 -8.60
N GLN A 14 8.49 -6.54 -7.62
CA GLN A 14 9.24 -6.21 -6.40
C GLN A 14 10.71 -5.86 -6.70
N GLN A 15 11.35 -6.62 -7.59
CA GLN A 15 12.76 -6.42 -7.95
C GLN A 15 12.94 -5.15 -8.78
N GLN A 16 12.07 -4.93 -9.76
CA GLN A 16 12.08 -3.71 -10.58
C GLN A 16 11.77 -2.46 -9.76
N HIS A 17 10.81 -2.55 -8.83
CA HIS A 17 10.43 -1.44 -7.96
C HIS A 17 11.55 -1.08 -6.98
N ALA A 18 12.22 -2.07 -6.37
CA ALA A 18 13.40 -1.83 -5.55
C ALA A 18 14.54 -1.18 -6.35
N ALA A 19 14.74 -1.59 -7.61
CA ALA A 19 15.77 -1.00 -8.48
C ALA A 19 15.46 0.46 -8.84
N SER A 20 14.19 0.80 -9.12
CA SER A 20 13.80 2.15 -9.53
C SER A 20 13.86 3.18 -8.39
N ILE A 21 13.63 2.75 -7.15
CA ILE A 21 13.70 3.61 -5.95
C ILE A 21 15.08 3.58 -5.28
N ARG A 22 16.05 2.80 -5.78
CA ARG A 22 17.37 2.63 -5.15
C ARG A 22 18.10 3.95 -4.90
N LEU A 23 17.94 4.93 -5.80
CA LEU A 23 18.53 6.27 -5.67
C LEU A 23 17.92 7.11 -4.54
N SER A 24 16.74 6.75 -4.03
CA SER A 24 16.12 7.41 -2.88
C SER A 24 16.74 7.01 -1.54
N GLY A 25 17.42 5.86 -1.47
CA GLY A 25 17.91 5.26 -0.22
C GLY A 25 16.84 4.53 0.60
N GLU A 26 15.58 4.56 0.17
CA GLU A 26 14.43 4.01 0.89
C GLU A 26 13.97 2.65 0.32
N THR A 27 13.22 1.90 1.13
CA THR A 27 12.63 0.61 0.72
C THR A 27 11.20 0.80 0.17
N PRO A 28 10.65 -0.17 -0.59
CA PRO A 28 9.24 -0.12 -1.01
C PRO A 28 8.27 0.06 0.17
N ASP A 29 8.59 -0.54 1.32
CA ASP A 29 7.79 -0.47 2.53
C ASP A 29 7.70 0.95 3.09
N PHE A 30 8.78 1.73 2.96
CA PHE A 30 8.76 3.15 3.32
C PHE A 30 7.67 3.89 2.55
N PHE A 31 7.59 3.69 1.23
CA PHE A 31 6.60 4.38 0.39
C PHE A 31 5.17 3.88 0.63
N ALA A 32 5.00 2.59 0.91
CA ALA A 32 3.70 2.04 1.29
C ALA A 32 3.20 2.68 2.60
N ARG A 33 4.08 2.77 3.62
CA ARG A 33 3.76 3.39 4.90
C ARG A 33 3.50 4.89 4.78
N TYR A 34 4.40 5.61 4.10
CA TYR A 34 4.33 7.05 3.92
C TYR A 34 3.00 7.50 3.30
N LYS A 35 2.52 6.81 2.25
CA LYS A 35 1.26 7.15 1.58
C LYS A 35 0.07 7.06 2.53
N ILE A 36 0.02 6.01 3.35
CA ILE A 36 -1.07 5.82 4.31
C ILE A 36 -1.00 6.86 5.43
N ASP A 37 0.20 7.15 5.94
CA ASP A 37 0.38 8.15 6.99
C ASP A 37 -0.05 9.56 6.52
N ASP A 38 0.25 9.95 5.27
CA ASP A 38 -0.20 11.24 4.71
C ASP A 38 -1.73 11.32 4.61
N VAL A 39 -2.38 10.25 4.14
CA VAL A 39 -3.85 10.18 4.07
C VAL A 39 -4.46 10.24 5.47
N ALA A 40 -3.94 9.48 6.43
CA ALA A 40 -4.41 9.48 7.81
C ALA A 40 -4.29 10.89 8.43
N ALA A 41 -3.16 11.57 8.21
CA ALA A 41 -2.95 12.94 8.69
C ALA A 41 -3.94 13.92 8.06
N ARG A 42 -4.24 13.81 6.76
CA ARG A 42 -5.25 14.64 6.08
C ARG A 42 -6.66 14.41 6.64
N LEU A 43 -7.05 13.14 6.81
CA LEU A 43 -8.37 12.78 7.35
C LEU A 43 -8.53 13.27 8.79
N ALA A 44 -7.50 13.09 9.62
CA ALA A 44 -7.49 13.59 11.00
C ALA A 44 -7.67 15.11 11.07
N ARG A 45 -6.98 15.88 10.21
CA ARG A 45 -7.16 17.35 10.13
C ARG A 45 -8.57 17.75 9.72
N SER A 46 -9.24 16.93 8.91
CA SER A 46 -10.65 17.14 8.53
C SER A 46 -11.66 16.57 9.53
N GLY A 47 -11.23 15.96 10.64
CA GLY A 47 -12.10 15.31 11.61
C GLY A 47 -12.81 14.05 11.08
N VAL A 48 -12.35 13.50 9.95
CA VAL A 48 -12.95 12.32 9.32
C VAL A 48 -12.30 11.06 9.89
N LYS A 49 -13.15 10.14 10.37
CA LYS A 49 -12.74 8.79 10.79
C LYS A 49 -13.46 7.75 9.92
N PRO A 50 -12.80 7.17 8.91
CA PRO A 50 -13.43 6.15 8.09
C PRO A 50 -13.75 4.92 8.94
N ARG A 51 -14.86 4.27 8.63
CA ARG A 51 -15.24 2.97 9.23
C ARG A 51 -15.07 1.80 8.27
N ARG A 52 -15.07 2.09 6.97
CA ARG A 52 -14.90 1.11 5.89
C ARG A 52 -13.96 1.69 4.84
N ILE A 53 -12.95 0.93 4.47
CA ILE A 53 -11.94 1.28 3.49
C ILE A 53 -11.91 0.16 2.45
N LEU A 54 -11.98 0.53 1.18
CA LEU A 54 -11.82 -0.39 0.06
C LEU A 54 -10.41 -0.22 -0.52
N ASP A 55 -9.58 -1.26 -0.45
CA ASP A 55 -8.26 -1.32 -1.09
C ASP A 55 -8.41 -1.78 -2.55
N PHE A 56 -9.00 -0.91 -3.36
CA PHE A 56 -9.24 -1.21 -4.76
C PHE A 56 -7.93 -1.30 -5.54
N GLY A 57 -7.65 -2.47 -6.12
CA GLY A 57 -6.40 -2.70 -6.85
C GLY A 57 -5.19 -2.90 -5.92
N ALA A 58 -5.39 -3.58 -4.78
CA ALA A 58 -4.39 -3.82 -3.74
C ALA A 58 -3.05 -4.42 -4.23
N GLY A 59 -3.01 -5.04 -5.42
CA GLY A 59 -1.83 -5.69 -5.97
C GLY A 59 -1.28 -6.75 -5.02
N VAL A 60 -0.01 -6.63 -4.63
CA VAL A 60 0.64 -7.54 -3.66
C VAL A 60 0.28 -7.23 -2.19
N GLY A 61 -0.56 -6.24 -1.92
CA GLY A 61 -1.09 -5.96 -0.57
C GLY A 61 -0.18 -5.16 0.36
N ASN A 62 0.88 -4.52 -0.16
CA ASN A 62 1.87 -3.79 0.66
C ASN A 62 1.25 -2.66 1.51
N SER A 63 0.11 -2.12 1.10
CA SER A 63 -0.59 -1.06 1.83
C SER A 63 -1.42 -1.59 3.01
N LEU A 64 -1.80 -2.88 3.03
CA LEU A 64 -2.74 -3.42 4.02
C LEU A 64 -2.21 -3.33 5.45
N GLY A 65 -0.93 -3.67 5.66
CA GLY A 65 -0.28 -3.57 6.97
C GLY A 65 -0.28 -2.13 7.50
N PRO A 66 0.28 -1.16 6.75
CA PRO A 66 0.18 0.25 7.07
C PRO A 66 -1.25 0.75 7.30
N MET A 67 -2.22 0.36 6.46
CA MET A 67 -3.62 0.77 6.62
C MET A 67 -4.22 0.25 7.93
N ARG A 68 -3.97 -1.01 8.30
CA ARG A 68 -4.43 -1.56 9.59
C ARG A 68 -3.81 -0.85 10.79
N ALA A 69 -2.56 -0.43 10.68
CA ALA A 69 -1.89 0.33 11.73
C ALA A 69 -2.45 1.74 11.88
N ALA A 70 -2.74 2.42 10.77
CA ALA A 70 -3.25 3.80 10.77
C ALA A 70 -4.76 3.89 11.07
N PHE A 71 -5.53 2.87 10.70
CA PHE A 71 -6.99 2.83 10.85
C PHE A 71 -7.44 1.56 11.59
N PRO A 72 -7.07 1.40 12.88
CA PRO A 72 -7.32 0.16 13.63
C PRO A 72 -8.81 -0.17 13.80
N ASP A 73 -9.68 0.84 13.74
CA ASP A 73 -11.13 0.69 13.90
C ASP A 73 -11.88 0.58 12.55
N SER A 74 -11.17 0.58 11.42
CA SER A 74 -11.76 0.43 10.10
C SER A 74 -11.85 -1.03 9.68
N GLU A 75 -12.98 -1.38 9.07
CA GLU A 75 -13.07 -2.56 8.22
C GLU A 75 -12.37 -2.28 6.89
N ILE A 76 -11.50 -3.18 6.45
CA ILE A 76 -10.70 -3.03 5.22
C ILE A 76 -10.97 -4.23 4.33
N THR A 77 -11.38 -3.99 3.08
CA THR A 77 -11.72 -5.00 2.08
C THR A 77 -11.02 -4.73 0.76
#